data_AF-A0A1C6VW63-F1
#
_entry.id   AF-A0A1C6VW63-F1
#
_cell.length_a   1.000
_cell.length_b   1.000
_cell.length_c   1.000
_cell.angle_alpha   90.00
_cell.angle_beta   90.00
_cell.angle_gamma   90.00
#
_symmetry.space_group_name_H-M   'P 1'
#
loop_
_entity.id
_entity.type
_entity.pdbx_description
1 polymer ?
#
loop_
_entity_poly.entity_id
_entity_poly.type
_entity_poly.pdbx_seq_one_letter_code
_entity_poly.pdbx_strand_id
1 'polypeptide(L)'
;MAREMSYQMTRTIEALDALTASYRERLVAGEGLFPRETEEQERARLANNRAAREHNARVYAERERVAREKQAAENAAEVAAVRKRLCDSCFCELPASGVCGNC
;
A
#
# COMPACT_ATOMS: atom_id res chain seq x y z
N MET A 1 -24.35 -15.35 -48.55
CA MET A 1 -25.34 -14.64 -47.71
C MET A 1 -24.61 -13.51 -46.99
N ALA A 2 -24.69 -12.28 -47.50
CA ALA A 2 -24.15 -11.12 -46.80
C ALA A 2 -25.06 -10.86 -45.60
N ARG A 3 -24.50 -10.90 -44.37
CA ARG A 3 -25.25 -10.49 -43.18
C ARG A 3 -25.54 -8.99 -43.32
N GLU A 4 -26.81 -8.63 -43.48
CA GLU A 4 -27.24 -7.25 -43.40
C GLU A 4 -26.87 -6.70 -42.04
N MET A 5 -25.90 -5.79 -42.04
CA MET A 5 -25.45 -5.12 -40.83
C MET A 5 -26.53 -4.14 -40.40
N SER A 6 -26.93 -4.17 -39.13
CA SER A 6 -27.94 -3.25 -38.62
C SER A 6 -27.44 -1.80 -38.75
N TYR A 7 -28.35 -0.86 -39.02
CA TYR A 7 -28.02 0.56 -39.10
C TYR A 7 -27.23 1.07 -37.88
N GLN A 8 -27.54 0.53 -36.70
CA GLN A 8 -26.80 0.84 -35.47
C GLN A 8 -25.36 0.30 -35.48
N MET A 9 -25.12 -0.91 -36.01
CA MET A 9 -23.75 -1.40 -36.21
C MET A 9 -22.98 -0.50 -37.17
N THR A 10 -23.59 -0.08 -38.29
CA THR A 10 -22.92 0.78 -39.28
C THR A 10 -22.50 2.10 -38.67
N ARG A 11 -23.41 2.76 -37.94
CA ARG A 11 -23.11 4.00 -37.21
C ARG A 11 -22.02 3.84 -36.15
N THR A 12 -21.99 2.70 -35.49
CA THR A 12 -20.96 2.42 -34.46
C THR A 12 -19.59 2.24 -35.10
N ILE A 13 -19.52 1.54 -36.24
CA ILE A 13 -18.27 1.37 -37.00
C ILE A 13 -17.78 2.73 -37.52
N GLU A 14 -18.66 3.53 -38.13
CA GLU A 14 -18.31 4.88 -38.61
C GLU A 14 -17.77 5.79 -37.49
N ALA A 15 -18.39 5.74 -36.30
CA ALA A 15 -17.94 6.50 -35.14
C ALA A 15 -16.57 6.03 -34.63
N LEU A 16 -16.32 4.72 -34.63
CA LEU A 16 -15.02 4.14 -34.26
C LEU A 16 -13.94 4.49 -35.28
N ASP A 17 -14.26 4.45 -36.58
CA ASP A 17 -13.32 4.82 -37.63
C ASP A 17 -12.93 6.30 -37.55
N ALA A 18 -13.90 7.18 -37.30
CA ALA A 18 -13.64 8.61 -37.09
C ALA A 18 -12.75 8.86 -35.85
N LEU A 19 -13.04 8.17 -34.73
CA LEU A 19 -12.21 8.23 -33.52
C LEU A 19 -10.78 7.77 -33.82
N THR A 20 -10.64 6.64 -34.52
CA THR A 20 -9.35 6.05 -34.86
C THR A 20 -8.55 6.94 -35.81
N ALA A 21 -9.21 7.59 -36.78
CA ALA A 21 -8.59 8.58 -37.66
C ALA A 21 -8.05 9.77 -36.87
N SER A 22 -8.85 10.32 -35.96
CA SER A 22 -8.42 11.44 -35.10
C SER A 22 -7.21 11.10 -34.23
N TYR A 23 -7.15 9.88 -33.69
CA TYR A 23 -5.99 9.42 -32.91
C TYR A 23 -4.75 9.23 -33.78
N ARG A 24 -4.91 8.67 -34.99
CA ARG A 24 -3.80 8.56 -35.94
C ARG A 24 -3.24 9.92 -36.33
N GLU A 25 -4.10 10.89 -36.64
CA GLU A 25 -3.68 12.25 -36.97
C GLU A 25 -2.88 12.89 -35.84
N ARG A 26 -3.37 12.79 -34.60
CA ARG A 26 -2.67 13.33 -33.41
C ARG A 26 -1.33 12.64 -33.14
N LEU A 27 -1.23 11.35 -33.40
CA LEU A 27 0.03 10.61 -33.28
C LEU A 27 1.03 11.02 -34.38
N VAL A 28 0.57 11.16 -35.63
CA VAL A 28 1.40 11.61 -36.77
C VAL A 28 1.88 13.04 -36.56
N ALA A 29 1.03 13.92 -36.02
CA ALA A 29 1.36 15.30 -35.69
C ALA A 29 2.28 15.43 -34.46
N GLY A 30 2.57 14.34 -33.74
CA GLY A 30 3.42 14.36 -32.55
C GLY A 30 2.77 15.00 -31.31
N GLU A 31 1.47 15.26 -31.35
CA GLU A 31 0.71 15.91 -30.27
C GLU A 31 0.41 14.96 -29.10
N GLY A 32 0.55 13.65 -29.33
CA GLY A 32 0.22 12.63 -28.34
C GLY A 32 -1.30 12.47 -28.12
N LEU A 33 -1.69 11.39 -27.47
CA LEU A 33 -3.09 11.05 -27.24
C LEU A 33 -3.73 11.87 -26.12
N PHE A 34 -2.91 12.34 -25.19
CA PHE A 34 -3.33 13.15 -24.05
C PHE A 34 -2.71 14.54 -24.15
N PRO A 35 -3.43 15.58 -23.71
CA PRO A 35 -2.86 16.92 -23.57
C PRO A 35 -1.59 16.85 -22.72
N ARG A 36 -0.51 17.49 -23.17
CA ARG A 36 0.65 17.69 -22.32
C ARG A 36 0.24 18.55 -21.12
N GLU A 37 0.68 18.14 -19.93
CA GLU A 37 0.53 18.97 -18.74
C GLU A 37 1.26 20.30 -18.97
N THR A 38 0.68 21.38 -18.44
CA THR A 38 1.39 22.66 -18.38
C THR A 38 2.52 22.57 -17.37
N GLU A 39 3.54 23.42 -17.50
CA GLU A 39 4.64 23.47 -16.52
C GLU A 39 4.14 23.71 -15.09
N GLU A 40 3.06 24.48 -14.93
CA GLU A 40 2.45 24.75 -13.63
C GLU A 40 1.80 23.49 -13.03
N GLN A 41 1.11 22.70 -13.86
CA GLN A 41 0.54 21.41 -13.47
C GLN A 41 1.64 20.41 -13.08
N GLU A 42 2.72 20.35 -13.86
CA GLU A 42 3.86 19.50 -13.56
C GLU A 42 4.52 19.89 -12.24
N ARG A 43 4.75 21.20 -12.01
CA ARG A 43 5.31 21.71 -10.74
C ARG A 43 4.41 21.38 -9.55
N ALA A 44 3.09 21.55 -9.69
CA ALA A 44 2.13 21.22 -8.65
C ALA A 44 2.13 19.72 -8.33
N ARG A 45 2.17 18.86 -9.36
CA ARG A 45 2.26 17.40 -9.21
C ARG A 45 3.54 16.98 -8.50
N LEU A 46 4.67 17.59 -8.85
CA LEU A 46 5.96 17.31 -8.21
C LEU A 46 5.97 17.77 -6.76
N ALA A 47 5.41 18.94 -6.45
CA ALA A 47 5.29 19.43 -5.08
C ALA A 47 4.40 18.51 -4.23
N ASN A 48 3.25 18.09 -4.76
CA ASN A 48 2.36 17.13 -4.10
C ASN A 48 3.06 15.79 -3.86
N ASN A 49 3.78 15.27 -4.86
CA ASN A 49 4.57 14.05 -4.71
C ASN A 49 5.63 14.16 -3.60
N ARG A 50 6.32 15.29 -3.49
CA ARG A 50 7.28 15.51 -2.39
C ARG A 50 6.58 15.48 -1.03
N ALA A 51 5.48 16.21 -0.87
CA ALA A 51 4.71 16.22 0.36
C ALA A 51 4.18 14.83 0.74
N ALA A 52 3.67 14.07 -0.24
CA ALA A 52 3.19 12.72 -0.03
C ALA A 52 4.31 11.77 0.42
N ARG A 53 5.51 11.89 -0.17
CA ARG A 53 6.68 11.09 0.25
C ARG A 53 7.10 11.41 1.68
N GLU A 54 7.17 12.70 2.04
CA GLU A 54 7.49 13.12 3.40
C GLU A 54 6.46 12.63 4.41
N HIS A 55 5.17 12.74 4.09
CA HIS A 55 4.09 12.23 4.93
C HIS A 55 4.21 10.72 5.12
N ASN A 56 4.39 9.97 4.03
CA ASN A 56 4.53 8.52 4.09
C ASN A 56 5.74 8.10 4.92
N ALA A 57 6.87 8.79 4.78
CA ALA A 57 8.06 8.53 5.59
C ALA A 57 7.78 8.67 7.10
N ARG A 58 7.04 9.72 7.50
CA ARG A 58 6.63 9.91 8.89
C ARG A 58 5.69 8.81 9.38
N VAL A 59 4.72 8.43 8.55
CA VAL A 59 3.77 7.34 8.88
C VAL A 59 4.49 6.01 9.05
N TYR A 60 5.45 5.67 8.19
CA TYR A 60 6.22 4.44 8.32
C TYR A 60 7.09 4.44 9.58
N ALA A 61 7.78 5.55 9.86
CA ALA A 61 8.58 5.67 11.08
C ALA A 61 7.72 5.50 12.35
N GLU A 62 6.54 6.10 12.39
CA GLU A 62 5.64 5.98 13.54
C GLU A 62 5.07 4.57 13.68
N ARG A 63 4.69 3.92 12.57
CA ARG A 63 4.26 2.52 12.59
C ARG A 63 5.34 1.59 13.13
N GLU A 64 6.59 1.82 12.74
CA GLU A 64 7.73 1.04 13.23
C GLU A 64 7.97 1.25 14.74
N ARG A 65 7.80 2.47 15.23
CA ARG A 65 7.87 2.76 16.67
C ARG A 65 6.78 2.03 17.44
N VAL A 66 5.53 2.16 17.01
CA VAL A 66 4.38 1.48 17.64
C VAL A 66 4.56 -0.04 17.62
N ALA A 67 5.04 -0.61 16.52
CA ALA A 67 5.31 -2.03 16.43
C ALA A 67 6.39 -2.49 17.43
N ARG A 68 7.48 -1.72 17.57
CA ARG A 68 8.53 -2.00 18.56
C ARG A 68 8.04 -1.89 19.99
N GLU A 69 7.24 -0.88 20.31
CA GLU A 69 6.64 -0.70 21.63
C GLU A 69 5.69 -1.85 21.97
N LYS A 70 4.86 -2.26 21.01
CA LYS A 70 3.97 -3.41 21.16
C LYS A 70 4.75 -4.71 21.40
N GLN A 71 5.77 -4.98 20.59
CA GLN A 71 6.61 -6.16 20.77
C GLN A 71 7.32 -6.14 22.13
N ALA A 72 7.81 -4.98 22.56
CA ALA A 72 8.45 -4.86 23.87
C ALA A 72 7.46 -5.16 25.01
N ALA A 73 6.22 -4.69 24.90
CA ALA A 73 5.17 -4.98 25.87
C ALA A 73 4.80 -6.48 25.90
N GLU A 74 4.67 -7.12 24.74
CA GLU A 74 4.42 -8.56 24.62
C GLU A 74 5.57 -9.37 25.23
N ASN A 75 6.81 -9.07 24.85
CA ASN A 75 8.00 -9.72 25.41
C ASN A 75 8.07 -9.55 26.94
N ALA A 76 7.77 -8.36 27.46
CA ALA A 76 7.76 -8.12 28.90
C ALA A 76 6.70 -8.96 29.62
N ALA A 77 5.51 -9.09 29.02
CA ALA A 77 4.44 -9.94 29.56
C ALA A 77 4.83 -11.42 29.56
N GLU A 78 5.46 -11.90 28.48
CA GLU A 78 5.97 -13.27 28.38
C GLU A 78 7.06 -13.55 29.42
N VAL A 79 8.05 -12.66 29.55
CA VAL A 79 9.12 -12.78 30.55
C VAL A 79 8.54 -12.80 31.95
N ALA A 80 7.57 -11.93 32.26
CA ALA A 80 6.91 -11.92 33.55
C ALA A 80 6.12 -13.22 33.81
N ALA A 81 5.45 -13.77 32.79
CA ALA A 81 4.72 -15.03 32.89
C ALA A 81 5.65 -16.22 33.11
N VAL A 82 6.78 -16.27 32.39
CA VAL A 82 7.82 -17.29 32.60
C VAL A 82 8.41 -17.17 34.00
N ARG A 83 8.78 -15.96 34.42
CA ARG A 83 9.36 -15.73 35.76
C ARG A 83 8.42 -16.17 36.88
N LYS A 84 7.11 -15.93 36.76
CA LYS A 84 6.12 -16.41 37.74
C LYS A 84 6.06 -17.94 37.88
N ARG A 85 6.48 -18.68 36.85
CA ARG A 85 6.51 -20.14 36.86
C ARG A 85 7.83 -20.72 37.38
N LEU A 86 8.86 -19.88 37.58
CA LEU A 86 10.19 -20.32 37.97
C LEU A 86 10.53 -19.84 39.37
N CYS A 87 11.30 -20.64 40.11
CA CYS A 87 11.89 -20.20 41.37
C CYS A 87 12.96 -19.12 41.09
N ASP A 88 12.91 -17.99 41.80
CA ASP A 88 13.89 -16.90 41.63
C ASP A 88 15.32 -17.29 42.05
N SER A 89 15.50 -18.35 42.86
CA SER A 89 16.82 -18.76 43.39
C SER A 89 17.49 -19.87 42.57
N CYS A 90 16.77 -20.93 42.22
CA CYS A 90 17.32 -22.07 41.49
C CYS A 90 16.75 -22.27 40.08
N PHE A 91 15.83 -21.40 39.63
CA PHE A 91 15.22 -21.42 38.29
C PHE A 91 14.49 -22.71 37.91
N CYS A 92 14.18 -23.59 38.88
CA CYS A 92 13.31 -24.74 38.67
C CYS A 92 11.84 -24.31 38.52
N GLU A 93 11.04 -25.08 37.78
CA GLU A 93 9.60 -24.86 37.69
C GLU A 93 8.91 -24.99 39.06
N LEU A 94 8.07 -24.02 39.39
CA LEU A 94 7.31 -24.01 40.63
C LEU A 94 6.09 -24.94 40.51
N PRO A 95 5.85 -25.81 41.51
CA PRO A 95 4.62 -26.59 41.59
C PRO A 95 3.42 -25.68 41.87
N ALA A 96 2.20 -26.22 41.78
CA ALA A 96 0.95 -25.47 42.00
C ALA A 96 0.86 -24.81 43.40
N SER A 97 1.63 -25.28 44.38
CA SER A 97 1.74 -24.67 45.70
C SER A 97 2.49 -23.33 45.70
N GLY A 98 3.23 -23.00 44.64
CA GLY A 98 4.02 -21.77 44.52
C GLY A 98 5.30 -21.74 45.38
N VAL A 99 5.62 -22.83 46.09
CA VAL A 99 6.82 -22.94 46.95
C VAL A 99 7.83 -23.87 46.29
N CYS A 100 9.09 -23.42 46.18
CA CYS A 100 10.16 -24.25 45.65
C CYS A 100 10.52 -25.35 46.68
N GLY A 101 10.65 -26.60 46.22
CA GLY A 101 11.05 -27.70 47.09
C GLY A 101 12.57 -27.87 47.25
N ASN A 102 13.37 -27.05 46.56
CA ASN A 102 14.83 -27.24 46.46
C ASN A 102 15.65 -26.17 47.20
N CYS A 103 15.06 -25.02 47.50
CA CYS A 103 15.65 -23.88 48.20
C CYS A 103 14.55 -23.07 48.88
#